data_AF-A0A7J9IQA6-F1
#
_entry.id   AF-A0A7J9IQA6-F1
#
_cell.length_a   1.000
_cell.length_b   1.000
_cell.length_c   1.000
_cell.angle_alpha   90.00
_cell.angle_beta   90.00
_cell.angle_gamma   90.00
#
_symmetry.space_group_name_H-M   'P 1'
#
loop_
_entity.id
_entity.type
_entity.pdbx_description
1 polymer ?
#
loop_
_entity_poly.entity_id
_entity_poly.type
_entity_poly.pdbx_seq_one_letter_code
_entity_poly.pdbx_strand_id
1 'polypeptide(L)'
;MQPNPDKNQSELKHLQFENFGGGVKYQDAITITIKVLELELVKILTMFTSIDISYNNFEGPIPGVFGKFKELLGLNFSHNAFTGSIPSFFGKLQQLESLDLSSNSQRGEIPLQLANLKFLSFLNDTNNKLVGPIPTSTQLQTFSEASFENNAELCGPPLKTAAYLWVGNYHCTSYLLEEMEDL
;
A
#
# COMPACT_ATOMS: atom_id res chain seq x y z
N MET A 1 37.04 25.19 -39.11
CA MET A 1 36.01 24.17 -38.86
C MET A 1 35.56 24.33 -37.42
N GLN A 2 34.31 24.76 -37.23
CA GLN A 2 33.72 24.99 -35.91
C GLN A 2 33.46 23.65 -35.19
N PRO A 3 33.51 23.60 -33.86
CA PRO A 3 33.07 22.44 -33.10
C PRO A 3 31.55 22.27 -33.21
N ASN A 4 31.12 21.01 -33.31
CA ASN A 4 29.74 20.55 -33.37
C ASN A 4 29.02 20.79 -32.02
N PRO A 5 27.85 21.46 -31.96
CA PRO A 5 27.22 21.85 -30.69
C PRO A 5 26.41 20.75 -29.98
N ASP A 6 26.27 19.54 -30.54
CA ASP A 6 25.42 18.50 -29.95
C ASP A 6 26.17 17.29 -29.38
N LYS A 7 27.00 17.53 -28.36
CA LYS A 7 27.46 16.46 -27.46
C LYS A 7 27.39 16.88 -25.99
N ASN A 8 26.20 17.29 -25.55
CA ASN A 8 25.84 17.28 -24.14
C ASN A 8 25.53 15.83 -23.72
N GLN A 9 26.58 15.02 -23.51
CA GLN A 9 26.46 13.88 -22.63
C GLN A 9 26.36 14.44 -21.20
N SER A 10 25.14 14.47 -20.69
CA SER A 10 24.85 14.70 -19.27
C SER A 10 25.49 13.57 -18.46
N GLU A 11 26.76 13.72 -18.11
CA GLU A 11 27.35 12.95 -17.02
C GLU A 11 26.72 13.46 -15.73
N LEU A 12 25.76 12.70 -15.19
CA LEU A 12 25.15 12.92 -13.89
C LEU A 12 26.24 12.80 -12.81
N LYS A 13 26.93 13.91 -12.50
CA LYS A 13 28.03 13.97 -11.51
C LYS A 13 27.63 13.65 -10.07
N HIS A 14 26.35 13.42 -9.81
CA HIS A 14 25.79 13.24 -8.47
C HIS A 14 25.56 11.77 -8.09
N LEU A 15 25.70 10.85 -9.05
CA LEU A 15 25.53 9.41 -8.85
C LEU A 15 26.89 8.72 -8.96
N GLN A 16 27.48 8.36 -7.83
CA GLN A 16 28.76 7.65 -7.77
C GLN A 16 28.53 6.22 -7.29
N PHE A 17 29.05 5.25 -8.06
CA PHE A 17 28.99 3.84 -7.73
C PHE A 17 30.36 3.40 -7.21
N GLU A 18 30.48 3.15 -5.92
CA GLU A 18 31.73 2.65 -5.33
C GLU A 18 31.60 1.15 -4.98
N ASN A 19 32.53 0.35 -5.50
CA ASN A 19 32.54 -1.10 -5.31
C ASN A 19 33.52 -1.48 -4.19
N PHE A 20 33.00 -1.67 -2.98
CA PHE A 20 33.78 -2.12 -1.82
C PHE A 20 33.51 -3.61 -1.50
N GLY A 21 33.84 -4.50 -2.44
CA GLY A 21 34.06 -5.94 -2.16
C GLY A 21 32.95 -6.74 -1.45
N GLY A 22 31.73 -6.20 -1.31
CA GLY A 22 30.65 -6.80 -0.51
C GLY A 22 29.23 -6.39 -0.93
N GLY A 23 29.06 -5.92 -2.17
CA GLY A 23 27.78 -5.44 -2.71
C GLY A 23 27.83 -3.96 -3.08
N VAL A 24 27.09 -3.58 -4.13
CA VAL A 24 26.99 -2.19 -4.60
C VAL A 24 26.19 -1.39 -3.56
N LYS A 25 26.81 -0.37 -2.97
CA LYS A 25 26.11 0.60 -2.11
C LYS A 25 25.80 1.85 -2.94
N TYR A 26 24.56 2.30 -2.86
CA TYR A 26 24.10 3.53 -3.49
C TYR A 26 24.45 4.72 -2.59
N GLN A 27 25.11 5.73 -3.15
CA GLN A 27 25.35 7.01 -2.49
C GLN A 27 24.96 8.14 -3.44
N ASP A 28 24.14 9.06 -2.94
CA ASP A 28 23.66 10.23 -3.68
C ASP A 28 23.72 11.43 -2.73
N ALA A 29 24.20 12.56 -3.25
CA ALA A 29 24.47 13.77 -2.50
C ALA A 29 24.03 15.00 -3.30
N ILE A 30 23.22 15.84 -2.67
CA ILE A 30 22.81 17.14 -3.22
C ILE A 30 23.53 18.23 -2.45
N THR A 31 24.36 19.00 -3.15
CA THR A 31 24.97 20.22 -2.63
C THR A 31 24.03 21.40 -2.86
N ILE A 32 23.48 21.98 -1.79
CA ILE A 32 22.68 23.20 -1.87
C ILE A 32 23.58 24.39 -1.54
N THR A 33 23.92 25.20 -2.54
CA THR A 33 24.71 26.43 -2.33
C THR A 33 23.79 27.61 -2.08
N ILE A 34 23.66 28.02 -0.82
CA ILE A 34 23.11 29.32 -0.44
C ILE A 34 24.31 30.20 -0.08
N LYS A 35 24.37 31.44 -0.60
CA LYS A 35 25.54 32.32 -0.42
C LYS A 35 25.93 32.39 1.07
N VAL A 36 27.15 31.92 1.37
CA VAL A 36 27.83 31.92 2.68
C VAL A 36 27.30 30.89 3.70
N LEU A 37 26.77 29.76 3.22
CA LEU A 37 26.63 28.57 4.07
C LEU A 37 26.79 27.31 3.20
N GLU A 38 27.88 26.57 3.40
CA GLU A 38 28.00 25.20 2.89
C GLU A 38 27.32 24.27 3.91
N LEU A 39 26.08 23.91 3.64
CA LEU A 39 25.40 22.83 4.35
C LEU A 39 25.65 21.54 3.60
N GLU A 40 26.54 20.70 4.13
CA GLU A 40 26.58 19.30 3.77
C GLU A 40 25.45 18.59 4.51
N LEU A 41 24.29 18.51 3.88
CA LEU A 41 23.24 17.63 4.35
C LEU A 41 23.68 16.19 4.08
N VAL A 42 24.46 15.63 5.01
CA VAL A 42 24.55 14.16 5.19
C VAL A 42 23.22 13.70 5.79
N LYS A 43 22.12 14.02 5.11
CA LYS A 43 20.85 13.41 5.36
C LYS A 43 21.01 12.03 4.77
N ILE A 44 21.26 11.06 5.65
CA ILE A 44 21.10 9.63 5.38
C ILE A 44 19.87 9.53 4.48
N LEU A 45 20.06 9.20 3.20
CA LEU A 45 18.93 8.92 2.32
C LEU A 45 18.29 7.68 2.94
N THR A 46 17.21 7.89 3.70
CA THR A 46 16.28 6.82 4.02
C THR A 46 15.87 6.28 2.66
N MET A 47 16.42 5.13 2.27
CA MET A 47 16.06 4.50 1.00
C MET A 47 14.53 4.46 0.96
N PHE A 48 13.91 5.12 -0.02
CA PHE A 48 12.46 5.09 -0.18
C PHE A 48 12.08 3.67 -0.59
N THR A 49 11.62 2.88 0.37
CA THR A 49 11.17 1.51 0.19
C THR A 49 9.67 1.52 -0.15
N SER A 50 9.31 2.29 -1.18
CA SER A 50 7.95 2.27 -1.73
C SER A 50 7.93 1.66 -3.13
N ILE A 51 6.87 0.93 -3.43
CA ILE A 51 6.57 0.46 -4.79
C ILE A 51 5.23 1.04 -5.18
N ASP A 52 5.23 1.79 -6.28
CA ASP A 52 4.02 2.31 -6.91
C ASP A 52 3.88 1.75 -8.32
N ILE A 53 2.81 0.99 -8.54
CA ILE A 53 2.42 0.47 -9.86
C ILE A 53 0.99 0.88 -10.22
N SER A 54 0.49 1.95 -9.60
CA SER A 54 -0.86 2.43 -9.79
C SER A 54 -1.11 2.97 -11.21
N TYR A 55 -2.39 3.10 -11.59
CA TYR A 55 -2.83 3.63 -12.89
C TYR A 55 -2.27 2.84 -14.07
N ASN A 56 -2.43 1.53 -14.01
CA ASN A 56 -2.05 0.61 -15.07
C ASN A 56 -3.20 -0.37 -15.38
N ASN A 57 -2.96 -1.29 -16.30
CA ASN A 57 -3.90 -2.35 -16.65
C ASN A 57 -3.40 -3.72 -16.16
N PHE A 58 -2.75 -3.78 -14.99
CA PHE A 58 -2.31 -5.08 -14.46
C PHE A 58 -3.51 -5.92 -14.04
N GLU A 59 -3.51 -7.18 -14.48
CA GLU A 59 -4.60 -8.13 -14.27
C GLU A 59 -4.14 -9.34 -13.43
N GLY A 60 -5.11 -10.15 -12.99
CA GLY A 60 -4.84 -11.35 -12.21
C GLY A 60 -4.58 -11.06 -10.73
N PRO A 61 -4.16 -12.06 -9.94
CA PRO A 61 -3.90 -11.89 -8.51
C PRO A 61 -2.57 -11.19 -8.23
N ILE A 62 -2.49 -10.46 -7.11
CA ILE A 62 -1.23 -9.87 -6.65
C ILE A 62 -0.21 -10.99 -6.36
N PRO A 63 0.96 -10.98 -7.03
CA PRO A 63 1.97 -12.02 -6.87
C PRO A 63 2.56 -12.12 -5.46
N GLY A 64 2.78 -13.35 -4.97
CA GLY A 64 3.38 -13.62 -3.66
C GLY A 64 4.80 -13.05 -3.45
N VAL A 65 5.50 -12.68 -4.53
CA VAL A 65 6.87 -12.15 -4.48
C VAL A 65 6.96 -10.86 -3.67
N PHE A 66 5.90 -10.03 -3.66
CA PHE A 66 5.87 -8.79 -2.89
C PHE A 66 6.03 -9.02 -1.38
N GLY A 67 5.65 -10.20 -0.89
CA GLY A 67 5.87 -10.59 0.50
C GLY A 67 7.33 -10.74 0.92
N LYS A 68 8.30 -10.70 -0.02
CA LYS A 68 9.74 -10.79 0.28
C LYS A 68 10.38 -9.45 0.68
N PHE A 69 9.78 -8.32 0.33
CA PHE A 69 10.38 -7.00 0.54
C PHE A 69 10.05 -6.45 1.95
N LYS A 70 10.74 -6.96 2.97
CA LYS A 70 10.42 -6.70 4.39
C LYS A 70 10.58 -5.27 4.84
N GLU A 71 11.44 -4.51 4.16
CA GLU A 71 11.75 -3.13 4.49
C GLU A 71 10.79 -2.14 3.81
N LEU A 72 9.76 -2.61 3.06
CA LEU A 72 8.81 -1.71 2.41
C LEU A 72 8.03 -0.85 3.41
N LEU A 73 8.01 0.45 3.15
CA LEU A 73 7.21 1.46 3.84
C LEU A 73 5.92 1.77 3.06
N GLY A 74 5.92 1.67 1.73
CA GLY A 74 4.78 2.03 0.89
C GLY A 74 4.47 1.04 -0.22
N LEU A 75 3.20 0.74 -0.42
CA LEU A 75 2.72 -0.08 -1.52
C LEU A 75 1.48 0.55 -2.15
N ASN A 76 1.55 0.87 -3.44
CA ASN A 76 0.43 1.40 -4.19
C ASN A 76 0.14 0.51 -5.41
N PHE A 77 -0.96 -0.24 -5.33
CA PHE A 77 -1.50 -1.09 -6.40
C PHE A 77 -2.77 -0.50 -7.02
N SER A 78 -3.14 0.73 -6.65
CA SER A 78 -4.44 1.30 -6.99
C SER A 78 -4.67 1.48 -8.48
N HIS A 79 -5.92 1.63 -8.89
CA HIS A 79 -6.28 1.91 -10.29
C HIS A 79 -5.67 0.89 -11.28
N ASN A 80 -5.99 -0.38 -11.06
CA ASN A 80 -5.59 -1.51 -11.88
C ASN A 80 -6.78 -2.48 -12.06
N ALA A 81 -6.53 -3.66 -12.63
CA ALA A 81 -7.50 -4.74 -12.77
C ALA A 81 -7.11 -5.98 -11.94
N PHE A 82 -6.44 -5.80 -10.80
CA PHE A 82 -6.08 -6.92 -9.93
C PHE A 82 -7.34 -7.63 -9.40
N THR A 83 -7.32 -8.96 -9.40
CA THR A 83 -8.41 -9.83 -8.98
C THR A 83 -7.97 -10.79 -7.87
N GLY A 84 -8.86 -11.65 -7.40
CA GLY A 84 -8.54 -12.59 -6.31
C GLY A 84 -8.60 -11.92 -4.93
N SER A 85 -8.19 -12.64 -3.90
CA SER A 85 -8.20 -12.14 -2.52
C SER A 85 -7.01 -11.25 -2.21
N ILE A 86 -7.19 -10.33 -1.26
CA ILE A 86 -6.06 -9.61 -0.65
C ILE A 86 -5.09 -10.65 -0.07
N PRO A 87 -3.82 -10.68 -0.50
CA PRO A 87 -2.90 -11.69 0.00
C PRO A 87 -2.54 -11.49 1.47
N SER A 88 -2.65 -12.54 2.27
CA SER A 88 -2.28 -12.53 3.68
C SER A 88 -0.79 -12.27 3.94
N PHE A 89 0.08 -12.38 2.91
CA PHE A 89 1.50 -12.08 3.06
C PHE A 89 1.77 -10.60 3.35
N PHE A 90 0.84 -9.68 3.06
CA PHE A 90 1.00 -8.28 3.42
C PHE A 90 1.22 -8.13 4.93
N GLY A 91 0.57 -8.96 5.76
CA GLY A 91 0.81 -9.01 7.20
C GLY A 91 2.25 -9.37 7.63
N LYS A 92 3.12 -9.76 6.69
CA LYS A 92 4.55 -10.01 6.93
C LYS A 92 5.44 -8.82 6.57
N LEU A 93 4.90 -7.70 6.10
CA LEU A 93 5.64 -6.48 5.73
C LEU A 93 5.63 -5.51 6.92
N GLN A 94 6.34 -5.88 7.98
CA GLN A 94 6.14 -5.25 9.30
C GLN A 94 6.49 -3.77 9.36
N GLN A 95 7.27 -3.24 8.41
CA GLN A 95 7.58 -1.81 8.29
C GLN A 95 6.55 -1.02 7.48
N LEU A 96 5.55 -1.67 6.89
CA LEU A 96 4.64 -1.00 5.95
C LEU A 96 3.81 0.07 6.67
N GLU A 97 3.90 1.30 6.15
CA GLU A 97 3.21 2.49 6.66
C GLU A 97 2.00 2.86 5.78
N SER A 98 2.06 2.56 4.48
CA SER A 98 1.02 2.90 3.52
C SER A 98 0.72 1.72 2.58
N LEU A 99 -0.57 1.38 2.47
CA LEU A 99 -1.09 0.37 1.56
C LEU A 99 -2.32 0.91 0.82
N ASP A 100 -2.21 1.08 -0.50
CA ASP A 100 -3.34 1.42 -1.37
C ASP A 100 -3.63 0.26 -2.33
N LEU A 101 -4.81 -0.33 -2.20
CA LEU A 101 -5.34 -1.38 -3.05
C LEU A 101 -6.60 -0.92 -3.81
N SER A 102 -6.94 0.37 -3.73
CA SER A 102 -8.22 0.89 -4.19
C SER A 102 -8.40 0.79 -5.70
N SER A 103 -9.66 0.82 -6.15
CA SER A 103 -10.00 0.82 -7.58
C SER A 103 -9.39 -0.38 -8.31
N ASN A 104 -9.69 -1.58 -7.81
CA ASN A 104 -9.32 -2.87 -8.38
C ASN A 104 -10.55 -3.79 -8.43
N SER A 105 -10.37 -5.09 -8.67
CA SER A 105 -11.41 -6.12 -8.63
C SER A 105 -11.10 -7.21 -7.60
N GLN A 106 -10.45 -6.84 -6.49
CA GLN A 106 -10.17 -7.76 -5.39
C GLN A 106 -11.47 -8.21 -4.72
N ARG A 107 -11.50 -9.46 -4.25
CA ARG A 107 -12.70 -10.13 -3.72
C ARG A 107 -12.40 -10.94 -2.46
N GLY A 108 -13.45 -11.33 -1.74
CA GLY A 108 -13.29 -12.08 -0.49
C GLY A 108 -13.05 -11.15 0.70
N GLU A 109 -12.70 -11.75 1.83
CA GLU A 109 -12.57 -11.03 3.09
C GLU A 109 -11.23 -10.29 3.23
N ILE A 110 -11.20 -9.26 4.07
CA ILE A 110 -9.97 -8.61 4.50
C ILE A 110 -9.22 -9.57 5.44
N PRO A 111 -7.99 -9.99 5.10
CA PRO A 111 -7.27 -10.99 5.88
C PRO A 111 -6.87 -10.43 7.24
N LEU A 112 -7.16 -11.18 8.32
CA LEU A 112 -6.79 -10.82 9.70
C LEU A 112 -5.28 -10.55 9.85
N GLN A 113 -4.45 -11.12 8.99
CA GLN A 113 -2.99 -10.90 9.00
C GLN A 113 -2.61 -9.43 8.79
N LEU A 114 -3.45 -8.57 8.19
CA LEU A 114 -3.17 -7.12 8.11
C LEU A 114 -3.10 -6.46 9.49
N ALA A 115 -3.70 -7.07 10.53
CA ALA A 115 -3.56 -6.61 11.92
C ALA A 115 -2.13 -6.71 12.47
N ASN A 116 -1.22 -7.39 11.76
CA ASN A 116 0.19 -7.50 12.12
C ASN A 116 1.02 -6.27 11.70
N LEU A 117 0.48 -5.38 10.87
CA LEU A 117 1.20 -4.24 10.28
C LEU A 117 1.31 -3.04 11.24
N LYS A 118 2.10 -3.10 12.29
CA LYS A 118 2.04 -2.16 13.42
C LYS A 118 2.30 -0.68 13.10
N PHE A 119 2.87 -0.36 11.94
CA PHE A 119 3.14 1.01 11.50
C PHE A 119 2.18 1.50 10.42
N LEU A 120 1.20 0.68 10.01
CA LEU A 120 0.26 1.05 8.96
C LEU A 120 -0.58 2.26 9.41
N SER A 121 -0.41 3.36 8.71
CA SER A 121 -1.03 4.66 8.98
C SER A 121 -1.93 5.13 7.85
N PHE A 122 -1.76 4.54 6.66
CA PHE A 122 -2.63 4.74 5.51
C PHE A 122 -3.07 3.38 4.95
N LEU A 123 -4.38 3.20 4.83
CA LEU A 123 -5.01 2.06 4.18
C LEU A 123 -6.13 2.58 3.28
N ASN A 124 -6.19 2.08 2.04
CA ASN A 124 -7.27 2.38 1.12
C ASN A 124 -7.64 1.13 0.33
N ASP A 125 -8.75 0.52 0.71
CA ASP A 125 -9.32 -0.68 0.10
C ASP A 125 -10.61 -0.36 -0.69
N THR A 126 -10.86 0.93 -0.96
CA THR A 126 -12.10 1.38 -1.61
C THR A 126 -12.26 0.87 -3.04
N ASN A 127 -13.50 0.82 -3.53
CA ASN A 127 -13.80 0.47 -4.92
C ASN A 127 -13.24 -0.90 -5.33
N ASN A 128 -13.57 -1.92 -4.54
CA ASN A 128 -13.26 -3.33 -4.81
C ASN A 128 -14.55 -4.16 -4.68
N LYS A 129 -14.42 -5.49 -4.60
CA LYS A 129 -15.52 -6.45 -4.39
C LYS A 129 -15.30 -7.23 -3.09
N LEU A 130 -14.76 -6.57 -2.06
CA LEU A 130 -14.52 -7.17 -0.76
C LEU A 130 -15.84 -7.47 -0.06
N VAL A 131 -15.83 -8.53 0.74
CA VAL A 131 -17.03 -9.04 1.43
C VAL A 131 -16.74 -9.33 2.89
N GLY A 132 -17.79 -9.48 3.70
CA GLY A 132 -17.69 -9.92 5.08
C GLY A 132 -17.33 -8.80 6.06
N PRO A 133 -17.10 -9.14 7.33
CA PRO A 133 -16.83 -8.15 8.35
C PRO A 133 -15.40 -7.61 8.27
N ILE A 134 -15.23 -6.31 8.51
CA ILE A 134 -13.91 -5.72 8.78
C ILE A 134 -13.39 -6.30 10.10
N PRO A 135 -12.15 -6.83 10.16
CA PRO A 135 -11.61 -7.43 11.38
C PRO A 135 -11.64 -6.49 12.59
N THR A 136 -12.39 -6.88 13.61
CA THR A 136 -12.57 -6.12 14.86
C THR A 136 -11.44 -6.38 15.86
N SER A 137 -11.29 -5.49 16.85
CA SER A 137 -10.20 -5.55 17.84
C SER A 137 -8.79 -5.54 17.22
N THR A 138 -8.65 -4.95 16.05
CA THR A 138 -7.37 -4.76 15.33
C THR A 138 -7.13 -3.28 15.05
N GLN A 139 -5.91 -2.92 14.61
CA GLN A 139 -5.62 -1.57 14.13
C GLN A 139 -6.47 -1.16 12.91
N LEU A 140 -7.09 -2.11 12.19
CA LEU A 140 -7.95 -1.75 11.06
C LEU A 140 -9.13 -0.88 11.50
N GLN A 141 -9.52 -0.98 12.77
CA GLN A 141 -10.57 -0.16 13.40
C GLN A 141 -10.16 1.29 13.65
N THR A 142 -8.90 1.67 13.44
CA THR A 142 -8.46 3.06 13.56
C THR A 142 -8.64 3.85 12.27
N PHE A 143 -8.88 3.17 11.15
CA PHE A 143 -9.18 3.82 9.87
C PHE A 143 -10.65 4.24 9.79
N SER A 144 -10.93 5.26 8.98
CA SER A 144 -12.28 5.79 8.79
C SER A 144 -13.09 4.96 7.79
N GLU A 145 -14.41 5.20 7.73
CA GLU A 145 -15.31 4.65 6.71
C GLU A 145 -14.72 4.80 5.30
N ALA A 146 -14.13 5.96 5.00
CA ALA A 146 -13.55 6.30 3.71
C ALA A 146 -12.40 5.38 3.25
N SER A 147 -11.82 4.56 4.13
CA SER A 147 -10.81 3.56 3.74
C SER A 147 -11.42 2.29 3.15
N PHE A 148 -12.74 2.08 3.33
CA PHE A 148 -13.43 0.83 3.03
C PHE A 148 -14.67 0.98 2.14
N GLU A 149 -15.05 2.21 1.81
CA GLU A 149 -16.20 2.54 0.96
C GLU A 149 -16.20 1.82 -0.41
N ASN A 150 -17.39 1.73 -1.01
CA ASN A 150 -17.60 1.13 -2.33
C ASN A 150 -17.17 -0.35 -2.42
N ASN A 151 -17.43 -1.10 -1.35
CA ASN A 151 -17.43 -2.56 -1.32
C ASN A 151 -18.81 -3.04 -0.87
N ALA A 152 -19.64 -3.52 -1.80
CA ALA A 152 -21.09 -3.70 -1.57
C ALA A 152 -21.44 -4.68 -0.44
N GLU A 153 -20.64 -5.73 -0.25
CA GLU A 153 -20.88 -6.78 0.74
C GLU A 153 -19.91 -6.69 1.94
N LEU A 154 -19.16 -5.60 2.08
CA LEU A 154 -18.28 -5.36 3.22
C LEU A 154 -19.06 -4.67 4.35
N CYS A 155 -18.86 -5.10 5.59
CA CYS A 155 -19.62 -4.59 6.72
C CYS A 155 -18.84 -4.57 8.04
N GLY A 156 -19.50 -4.09 9.09
CA GLY A 156 -18.93 -3.91 10.42
C GLY A 156 -18.14 -2.60 10.56
N PRO A 157 -17.89 -2.14 11.79
CA PRO A 157 -17.17 -0.89 12.02
C PRO A 157 -15.81 -0.87 11.30
N PRO A 158 -15.37 0.27 10.74
CA PRO A 158 -16.00 1.59 10.84
C PRO A 158 -17.25 1.79 9.97
N LEU A 159 -17.59 0.88 9.05
CA LEU A 159 -18.77 1.04 8.20
C LEU A 159 -20.07 1.00 9.01
N LYS A 160 -21.09 1.70 8.50
CA LYS A 160 -22.45 1.69 9.06
C LYS A 160 -23.23 0.43 8.74
N THR A 161 -22.82 -0.31 7.71
CA THR A 161 -23.40 -1.60 7.33
C THR A 161 -23.15 -2.61 8.46
N ALA A 162 -24.21 -3.20 9.00
CA ALA A 162 -24.08 -4.11 10.12
C ALA A 162 -23.55 -5.49 9.70
N ALA A 163 -22.77 -6.11 10.58
CA ALA A 163 -22.35 -7.50 10.46
C ALA A 163 -23.09 -8.33 11.52
N TYR A 164 -23.73 -9.44 11.14
CA TYR A 164 -24.37 -10.35 12.08
C TYR A 164 -24.00 -11.80 11.83
N LEU A 165 -24.00 -12.60 12.90
CA LEU A 165 -23.69 -14.03 12.86
C LEU A 165 -24.98 -14.82 12.64
N TRP A 166 -25.06 -15.58 11.55
CA TRP A 166 -26.18 -16.49 11.27
C TRP A 166 -25.63 -17.86 10.85
N VAL A 167 -26.03 -18.92 11.58
CA VAL A 167 -25.61 -20.32 11.34
C VAL A 167 -24.07 -20.48 11.23
N GLY A 168 -23.33 -19.74 12.06
CA GLY A 168 -21.87 -19.81 12.13
C GLY A 168 -21.11 -19.02 11.05
N ASN A 169 -21.79 -18.28 10.19
CA ASN A 169 -21.17 -17.39 9.20
C ASN A 169 -21.59 -15.93 9.43
N TYR A 170 -20.71 -14.99 9.08
CA TYR A 170 -21.04 -13.58 9.07
C TYR A 170 -21.85 -13.23 7.82
N HIS A 171 -22.94 -12.49 8.01
CA HIS A 171 -23.75 -11.90 6.97
C HIS A 171 -23.70 -10.38 7.09
N CYS A 172 -23.55 -9.72 5.93
CA CYS A 172 -23.56 -8.28 5.80
C CYS A 172 -24.88 -7.85 5.16
N THR A 173 -25.67 -7.02 5.83
CA THR A 173 -26.86 -6.40 5.20
C THR A 173 -26.90 -4.91 5.42
N SER A 174 -27.50 -4.23 4.45
CA SER A 174 -27.87 -2.82 4.53
C SER A 174 -29.20 -2.59 5.27
N TYR A 175 -29.94 -3.66 5.60
CA TYR A 175 -31.24 -3.57 6.25
C TYR A 175 -31.07 -3.57 7.76
N LEU A 176 -31.63 -2.55 8.42
CA LEU A 176 -31.73 -2.47 9.87
C LEU A 176 -32.46 -3.71 10.41
N LEU A 177 -32.03 -4.18 11.57
CA LEU A 177 -32.53 -5.34 12.33
C LEU A 177 -34.07 -5.39 12.58
N GLU A 178 -34.83 -4.38 12.17
CA GLU A 178 -36.29 -4.33 12.40
C GLU A 178 -37.09 -5.35 11.55
N GLU A 179 -36.50 -6.00 10.54
CA GLU A 179 -37.23 -6.94 9.67
C GLU A 179 -36.92 -8.43 9.92
N MET A 180 -36.07 -8.78 10.90
CA MET A 180 -35.69 -10.19 11.16
C MET A 180 -36.33 -10.82 12.42
N GLU A 181 -37.26 -10.15 13.10
CA GLU A 181 -38.00 -10.74 14.23
C GLU A 181 -39.23 -11.59 13.82
N ASP A 182 -39.55 -11.70 12.52
CA ASP A 182 -40.80 -12.31 12.03
C ASP A 182 -40.66 -13.64 11.24
N LEU A 183 -39.61 -14.45 11.47
CA LEU A 183 -39.49 -15.80 10.87
C LEU A 183 -39.11 -16.91 11.87
#